data_AF-A0A819YFF3-F1
#
_entry.id   AF-A0A819YFF3-F1
#
_cell.length_a   1.000
_cell.length_b   1.000
_cell.length_c   1.000
_cell.angle_alpha   90.00
_cell.angle_beta   90.00
_cell.angle_gamma   90.00
#
_symmetry.space_group_name_H-M   'P 1'
#
loop_
_entity.id
_entity.type
_entity.pdbx_description
1 polymer ?
#
loop_
_entity_poly.entity_id
_entity_poly.type
_entity_poly.pdbx_seq_one_letter_code
_entity_poly.pdbx_strand_id
1 'polypeptide(L)'
;MAKSDFGSVSGWHNDRAMISNKNLRITLRKNALSGESGIVSATRIPDGSAYELDFDVRFHSQFDWSRGGKVGFGLGIGNRNTGCNVPLDGAGGTLRLMWYNDGNRVYFYPYVYHAGMAGPCGSNFGKLYPSSGSLEKGKWYKVHMYVKSNTGSNANGHVQIKINGETLIDQSIRWTTNDSKRLISNLSFHTFRGGSGDHWKSDVDSYIYYDNLSVRQITQYILTATALVVLYFHCATFWDPRFTNETIAFLQLASRNASPQGNSLEVKTMRQGIEYLHHASNEKFYGTFKGTLEESTVKTNST
;
A
#
# COMPACT_ATOMS: atom_id res chain seq x y z
N MET A 1 7.12 22.52 10.36
CA MET A 1 7.37 21.15 10.83
C MET A 1 6.60 20.16 9.97
N ALA A 2 5.29 19.92 10.15
CA ALA A 2 4.60 18.90 9.33
C ALA A 2 4.80 19.01 7.80
N LYS A 3 4.76 20.22 7.22
CA LYS A 3 5.03 20.39 5.77
C LYS A 3 6.45 19.97 5.35
N SER A 4 7.48 20.17 6.19
CA SER A 4 8.84 19.74 5.86
C SER A 4 8.96 18.22 5.86
N ASP A 5 8.25 17.56 6.77
CA ASP A 5 8.40 16.11 6.99
C ASP A 5 7.53 15.30 6.01
N PHE A 6 6.31 15.80 5.73
CA PHE A 6 5.34 15.14 4.85
C PHE A 6 5.32 15.68 3.41
N GLY A 7 6.06 16.77 3.14
CA GLY A 7 6.03 17.51 1.87
C GLY A 7 4.71 18.27 1.67
N SER A 8 3.61 17.54 1.40
CA SER A 8 2.26 18.10 1.32
C SER A 8 1.45 17.72 2.55
N VAL A 9 0.80 18.70 3.17
CA VAL A 9 -0.09 18.44 4.31
C VAL A 9 -1.25 19.43 4.30
N SER A 10 -2.47 18.90 4.42
CA SER A 10 -3.71 19.67 4.54
C SER A 10 -4.45 19.28 5.82
N GLY A 11 -5.20 20.19 6.42
CA GLY A 11 -5.97 19.90 7.65
C GLY A 11 -5.11 19.77 8.91
N TRP A 12 -3.87 20.28 8.86
CA TRP A 12 -2.96 20.30 10.01
C TRP A 12 -3.26 21.49 10.93
N HIS A 13 -3.24 21.25 12.24
CA HIS A 13 -3.49 22.25 13.28
C HIS A 13 -2.30 22.33 14.24
N ASN A 14 -1.47 23.36 14.11
CA ASN A 14 -0.25 23.54 14.92
C ASN A 14 -0.54 23.68 16.42
N ASP A 15 -1.69 24.23 16.78
CA ASP A 15 -2.17 24.38 18.16
C ASP A 15 -2.52 23.05 18.83
N ARG A 16 -2.57 21.95 18.07
CA ARG A 16 -2.94 20.60 18.55
C ARG A 16 -1.84 19.58 18.32
N ALA A 17 -0.72 19.96 17.73
CA ALA A 17 0.41 19.09 17.48
C ALA A 17 1.67 19.66 18.10
N MET A 18 2.39 18.84 18.87
CA MET A 18 3.68 19.24 19.43
C MET A 18 4.63 18.05 19.52
N ILE A 19 5.93 18.33 19.46
CA ILE A 19 6.96 17.34 19.75
C ILE A 19 7.16 17.29 21.26
N SER A 20 6.96 16.12 21.85
CA SER A 20 7.10 15.85 23.29
C SER A 20 8.01 14.64 23.47
N ASN A 21 9.19 14.84 24.05
CA ASN A 21 10.22 13.81 24.23
C ASN A 21 10.51 13.04 22.92
N LYS A 22 10.70 13.77 21.83
CA LYS A 22 10.92 13.26 20.46
C LYS A 22 9.74 12.53 19.82
N ASN A 23 8.60 12.38 20.49
CA ASN A 23 7.39 11.83 19.87
C ASN A 23 6.45 12.95 19.39
N LEU A 24 5.69 12.71 18.33
CA LEU A 24 4.60 13.59 17.93
C LEU A 24 3.40 13.37 18.87
N ARG A 25 3.05 14.38 19.67
CA ARG A 25 1.86 14.39 20.51
C ARG A 25 0.75 15.19 19.86
N ILE A 26 -0.42 14.57 19.71
CA ILE A 26 -1.67 15.21 19.29
C ILE A 26 -2.59 15.43 20.49
N THR A 27 -3.11 16.65 20.62
CA THR A 27 -4.15 17.03 21.58
C THR A 27 -5.53 16.73 21.01
N LEU A 28 -6.35 16.05 21.79
CA LEU A 28 -7.79 15.94 21.64
C LEU A 28 -8.46 16.90 22.62
N ARG A 29 -9.03 17.99 22.10
CA ARG A 29 -9.73 19.01 22.88
C ARG A 29 -10.96 18.45 23.57
N LYS A 30 -11.17 18.90 24.80
CA LYS A 30 -12.42 18.69 25.54
C LYS A 30 -13.62 19.27 24.80
N ASN A 31 -14.78 18.70 25.07
CA ASN A 31 -16.11 19.13 24.60
C ASN A 31 -16.26 19.28 23.09
N ALA A 32 -15.37 18.66 22.31
CA ALA A 32 -15.31 18.75 20.86
C ALA A 32 -15.31 17.36 20.22
N LEU A 33 -15.71 17.28 18.95
CA LEU A 33 -15.66 16.07 18.13
C LEU A 33 -14.97 16.35 16.79
N SER A 34 -14.65 15.28 16.06
CA SER A 34 -14.18 15.37 14.68
C SER A 34 -12.97 16.32 14.55
N GLY A 35 -12.91 17.11 13.48
CA GLY A 35 -11.85 18.07 13.24
C GLY A 35 -11.76 19.19 14.28
N GLU A 36 -12.75 19.42 15.14
CA GLU A 36 -12.63 20.38 16.24
C GLU A 36 -11.90 19.77 17.45
N SER A 37 -12.07 18.46 17.67
CA SER A 37 -11.39 17.77 18.77
C SER A 37 -9.90 17.60 18.50
N GLY A 38 -9.50 17.20 17.30
CA GLY A 38 -8.11 16.79 17.06
C GLY A 38 -7.60 17.22 15.70
N ILE A 39 -7.01 16.28 14.96
CA ILE A 39 -6.46 16.52 13.63
C ILE A 39 -7.13 15.58 12.62
N VAL A 40 -7.54 16.15 11.49
CA VAL A 40 -8.01 15.44 10.30
C VAL A 40 -7.09 15.88 9.17
N SER A 41 -5.89 15.31 9.15
CA SER A 41 -4.84 15.69 8.21
C SER A 41 -4.72 14.68 7.08
N ALA A 42 -4.30 15.18 5.92
CA ALA A 42 -4.03 14.36 4.74
C ALA A 42 -2.76 14.81 4.05
N THR A 43 -2.00 13.84 3.56
CA THR A 43 -0.80 14.01 2.75
C THR A 43 -0.98 13.30 1.41
N ARG A 44 -0.66 13.98 0.31
CA ARG A 44 -0.58 13.34 -1.02
C ARG A 44 0.70 12.51 -1.07
N ILE A 45 0.56 11.23 -1.35
CA ILE A 45 1.68 10.31 -1.63
C ILE A 45 1.63 9.91 -3.09
N PRO A 46 2.72 9.45 -3.75
CA PRO A 46 2.67 9.00 -5.15
C PRO A 46 1.59 7.94 -5.39
N ASP A 47 1.00 7.94 -6.59
CA ASP A 47 -0.01 6.91 -6.91
C ASP A 47 0.61 5.51 -6.94
N GLY A 48 -0.07 4.56 -6.30
CA GLY A 48 0.36 3.17 -6.28
C GLY A 48 -0.79 2.20 -6.14
N SER A 49 -0.60 0.99 -6.66
CA SER A 49 -1.57 -0.11 -6.52
C SER A 49 -1.38 -0.91 -5.23
N ALA A 50 -0.27 -0.72 -4.52
CA ALA A 50 -0.04 -1.33 -3.22
C ALA A 50 0.85 -0.44 -2.35
N TYR A 51 0.52 -0.37 -1.07
CA TYR A 51 1.25 0.38 -0.06
C TYR A 51 1.23 -0.38 1.26
N GLU A 52 2.30 -0.22 2.02
CA GLU A 52 2.30 -0.51 3.45
C GLU A 52 2.69 0.74 4.25
N LEU A 53 2.26 0.78 5.49
CA LEU A 53 2.74 1.73 6.48
C LEU A 53 2.88 1.07 7.85
N ASP A 54 3.84 1.58 8.61
CA ASP A 54 4.09 1.22 9.99
C ASP A 54 4.13 2.50 10.83
N PHE A 55 3.58 2.46 12.03
CA PHE A 55 3.74 3.52 13.03
C PHE A 55 3.51 3.00 14.43
N ASP A 56 4.09 3.67 15.41
CA ASP A 56 3.82 3.42 16.82
C ASP A 56 2.77 4.42 17.34
N VAL A 57 1.86 3.94 18.18
CA VAL A 57 0.87 4.79 18.86
C VAL A 57 0.81 4.47 20.35
N ARG A 58 0.70 5.52 21.16
CA ARG A 58 0.50 5.41 22.61
C ARG A 58 -0.52 6.42 23.08
N PHE A 59 -1.52 5.95 23.83
CA PHE A 59 -2.43 6.84 24.56
C PHE A 59 -1.74 7.34 25.84
N HIS A 60 -1.96 8.60 26.21
CA HIS A 60 -1.44 9.15 27.47
C HIS A 60 -1.79 8.25 28.66
N SER A 61 -0.94 8.20 29.70
CA SER A 61 -1.18 7.38 30.90
C SER A 61 -2.50 7.72 31.62
N GLN A 62 -2.95 8.96 31.48
CA GLN A 62 -4.23 9.46 32.00
C GLN A 62 -5.26 9.74 30.89
N PHE A 63 -5.10 9.15 29.70
CA PHE A 63 -6.04 9.35 28.59
C PHE A 63 -7.49 9.05 29.00
N ASP A 64 -8.44 9.93 28.69
CA ASP A 64 -9.85 9.59 28.81
C ASP A 64 -10.30 8.83 27.56
N TRP A 65 -10.75 7.59 27.73
CA TRP A 65 -11.21 6.76 26.61
C TRP A 65 -12.48 7.33 25.96
N SER A 66 -13.38 7.94 26.75
CA SER A 66 -14.75 8.27 26.33
C SER A 66 -15.37 7.12 25.53
N ARG A 67 -16.11 7.37 24.44
CA ARG A 67 -16.70 6.35 23.57
C ARG A 67 -15.75 5.81 22.49
N GLY A 68 -14.86 6.65 21.95
CA GLY A 68 -14.01 6.23 20.84
C GLY A 68 -13.61 7.37 19.89
N GLY A 69 -12.89 6.98 18.85
CA GLY A 69 -12.41 7.92 17.85
C GLY A 69 -11.48 7.29 16.82
N LYS A 70 -11.00 8.11 15.88
CA LYS A 70 -10.07 7.70 14.82
C LYS A 70 -8.66 7.94 15.32
N VAL A 71 -7.75 7.01 15.04
CA VAL A 71 -6.39 7.04 15.60
C VAL A 71 -5.36 6.69 14.54
N GLY A 72 -4.37 7.56 14.38
CA GLY A 72 -3.15 7.27 13.64
C GLY A 72 -3.28 7.41 12.13
N PHE A 73 -2.42 6.68 11.44
CA PHE A 73 -2.26 6.76 9.99
C PHE A 73 -3.12 5.73 9.28
N GLY A 74 -3.45 6.02 8.03
CA GLY A 74 -4.26 5.18 7.16
C GLY A 74 -4.07 5.54 5.69
N LEU A 75 -4.73 4.81 4.80
CA LEU A 75 -4.56 4.94 3.36
C LEU A 75 -5.90 5.28 2.68
N GLY A 76 -5.83 6.19 1.72
CA GLY A 76 -6.95 6.64 0.91
C GLY A 76 -6.83 6.22 -0.55
N ILE A 77 -7.93 5.72 -1.09
CA ILE A 77 -8.06 5.18 -2.46
C ILE A 77 -9.10 6.01 -3.20
N GLY A 78 -8.78 6.44 -4.42
CA GLY A 78 -9.71 7.20 -5.28
C GLY A 78 -10.28 8.44 -4.60
N ASN A 79 -11.60 8.49 -4.45
CA ASN A 79 -12.34 9.59 -3.83
C ASN A 79 -12.24 9.63 -2.29
N ARG A 80 -11.56 8.65 -1.65
CA ARG A 80 -11.20 8.67 -0.22
C ARG A 80 -12.42 8.81 0.70
N ASN A 81 -13.46 8.03 0.41
CA ASN A 81 -14.74 8.04 1.13
C ASN A 81 -14.56 7.90 2.66
N THR A 82 -15.17 8.81 3.41
CA THR A 82 -15.22 8.86 4.89
C THR A 82 -16.54 9.53 5.33
N GLY A 83 -16.73 9.76 6.64
CA GLY A 83 -17.85 10.59 7.12
C GLY A 83 -19.25 10.03 6.86
N CYS A 84 -19.39 8.70 6.84
CA CYS A 84 -20.63 7.99 6.47
C CYS A 84 -21.10 8.27 5.04
N ASN A 85 -20.16 8.65 4.15
CA ASN A 85 -20.38 8.74 2.72
C ASN A 85 -19.96 7.42 2.05
N VAL A 86 -20.91 6.52 1.83
CA VAL A 86 -20.70 5.20 1.20
C VAL A 86 -20.28 5.39 -0.27
N PRO A 87 -19.23 4.68 -0.77
CA PRO A 87 -18.81 4.74 -2.17
C PRO A 87 -19.77 4.00 -3.10
N LEU A 88 -21.00 4.51 -3.26
CA LEU A 88 -22.02 3.93 -4.15
C LEU A 88 -21.61 3.97 -5.63
N ASP A 89 -20.80 4.94 -6.01
CA ASP A 89 -20.20 5.08 -7.34
C ASP A 89 -18.99 4.15 -7.56
N GLY A 90 -18.57 3.41 -6.53
CA GLY A 90 -17.40 2.53 -6.55
C GLY A 90 -16.08 3.26 -6.86
N ALA A 91 -16.02 4.57 -6.60
CA ALA A 91 -14.90 5.43 -6.99
C ALA A 91 -13.94 5.75 -5.83
N GLY A 92 -14.01 5.03 -4.70
CA GLY A 92 -13.07 5.26 -3.62
C GLY A 92 -13.23 4.34 -2.41
N GLY A 93 -12.31 4.52 -1.47
CA GLY A 93 -12.28 3.79 -0.22
C GLY A 93 -11.24 4.36 0.74
N THR A 94 -11.29 3.93 2.00
CA THR A 94 -10.29 4.26 3.02
C THR A 94 -10.01 3.08 3.92
N LEU A 95 -8.75 2.87 4.27
CA LEU A 95 -8.31 2.03 5.39
C LEU A 95 -7.92 2.95 6.55
N ARG A 96 -8.61 2.82 7.69
CA ARG A 96 -8.32 3.58 8.91
C ARG A 96 -8.47 2.69 10.14
N LEU A 97 -7.98 3.15 11.28
CA LEU A 97 -8.13 2.51 12.57
C LEU A 97 -8.97 3.39 13.52
N MET A 98 -9.76 2.74 14.35
CA MET A 98 -10.46 3.39 15.46
C MET A 98 -10.12 2.71 16.77
N TRP A 99 -10.12 3.47 17.87
CA TRP A 99 -10.34 2.91 19.19
C TRP A 99 -11.81 3.07 19.57
N TYR A 100 -12.30 2.15 20.39
CA TYR A 100 -13.67 2.18 20.86
C TYR A 100 -13.78 1.59 22.25
N ASN A 101 -14.63 2.20 23.07
CA ASN A 101 -14.97 1.77 24.41
C ASN A 101 -16.45 1.42 24.43
N ASP A 102 -16.77 0.14 24.54
CA ASP A 102 -18.16 -0.30 24.57
C ASP A 102 -18.84 -0.10 25.94
N GLY A 103 -18.07 0.30 26.96
CA GLY A 103 -18.50 0.44 28.36
C GLY A 103 -17.99 -0.70 29.24
N ASN A 104 -17.63 -1.84 28.64
CA ASN A 104 -17.04 -3.00 29.31
C ASN A 104 -15.54 -3.12 29.03
N ARG A 105 -15.11 -2.83 27.79
CA ARG A 105 -13.71 -2.90 27.38
C ARG A 105 -13.38 -1.89 26.28
N VAL A 106 -12.08 -1.67 26.10
CA VAL A 106 -11.52 -0.75 25.10
C VAL A 106 -10.69 -1.50 24.08
N TYR A 107 -10.93 -1.31 22.78
CA TYR A 107 -10.24 -2.04 21.71
C TYR A 107 -10.05 -1.19 20.47
N PHE A 108 -9.12 -1.61 19.61
CA PHE A 108 -9.03 -1.17 18.23
C PHE A 108 -9.96 -1.97 17.32
N TYR A 109 -10.44 -1.35 16.26
CA TYR A 109 -11.05 -2.05 15.13
C TYR A 109 -10.73 -1.36 13.78
N PRO A 110 -10.75 -2.10 12.66
CA PRO A 110 -10.65 -1.52 11.32
C PRO A 110 -11.85 -0.62 11.03
N TYR A 111 -11.67 0.52 10.37
CA TYR A 111 -12.77 1.37 9.97
C TYR A 111 -12.68 1.70 8.48
N VAL A 112 -13.26 0.80 7.68
CA VAL A 112 -12.93 0.68 6.26
C VAL A 112 -14.11 1.08 5.37
N TYR A 113 -13.88 1.98 4.41
CA TYR A 113 -14.84 2.27 3.35
C TYR A 113 -14.38 1.56 2.08
N HIS A 114 -15.30 0.86 1.42
CA HIS A 114 -15.01 0.08 0.23
C HIS A 114 -16.28 -0.11 -0.61
N ALA A 115 -16.11 -0.39 -1.90
CA ALA A 115 -17.24 -0.66 -2.79
C ALA A 115 -18.08 -1.85 -2.28
N GLY A 116 -19.40 -1.69 -2.28
CA GLY A 116 -20.35 -2.71 -1.84
C GLY A 116 -20.39 -2.96 -0.32
N MET A 117 -19.89 -2.04 0.50
CA MET A 117 -20.08 -2.11 1.96
C MET A 117 -21.57 -2.01 2.33
N ALA A 118 -21.98 -2.77 3.34
CA ALA A 118 -23.39 -2.85 3.76
C ALA A 118 -23.82 -1.73 4.70
N GLY A 119 -22.91 -1.30 5.60
CA GLY A 119 -23.21 -0.29 6.60
C GLY A 119 -23.16 1.15 6.05
N PRO A 120 -23.84 2.11 6.70
CA PRO A 120 -23.81 3.51 6.29
C PRO A 120 -22.45 4.18 6.58
N CYS A 121 -21.63 3.55 7.42
CA CYS A 121 -20.32 4.04 7.82
C CYS A 121 -19.30 2.88 7.80
N GLY A 122 -18.03 3.18 8.08
CA GLY A 122 -16.91 2.26 7.89
C GLY A 122 -17.11 0.86 8.47
N SER A 123 -16.82 -0.15 7.66
CA SER A 123 -16.86 -1.58 8.01
C SER A 123 -15.78 -1.91 9.03
N ASN A 124 -16.16 -2.62 10.10
CA ASN A 124 -15.23 -3.18 11.10
C ASN A 124 -14.94 -4.67 10.91
N PHE A 125 -15.69 -5.35 10.04
CA PHE A 125 -15.58 -6.78 9.76
C PHE A 125 -15.69 -7.69 11.00
N GLY A 126 -16.29 -7.20 12.09
CA GLY A 126 -16.31 -7.90 13.38
C GLY A 126 -14.91 -8.16 13.98
N LYS A 127 -13.89 -7.40 13.56
CA LYS A 127 -12.49 -7.58 13.98
C LYS A 127 -12.13 -6.59 15.07
N LEU A 128 -11.54 -7.09 16.15
CA LEU A 128 -11.24 -6.34 17.36
C LEU A 128 -9.85 -6.70 17.88
N TYR A 129 -9.06 -5.73 18.33
CA TYR A 129 -7.78 -5.95 19.00
C TYR A 129 -7.71 -5.17 20.33
N PRO A 130 -7.31 -5.78 21.45
CA PRO A 130 -7.09 -7.22 21.57
C PRO A 130 -8.42 -7.99 21.44
N SER A 131 -8.35 -9.26 21.04
CA SER A 131 -9.55 -10.10 20.90
C SER A 131 -10.30 -10.25 22.23
N SER A 132 -9.55 -10.32 23.34
CA SER A 132 -10.03 -10.28 24.73
C SER A 132 -9.29 -9.21 25.55
N GLY A 133 -9.88 -8.77 26.66
CA GLY A 133 -9.30 -7.70 27.48
C GLY A 133 -9.46 -6.31 26.86
N SER A 134 -8.58 -5.37 27.27
CA SER A 134 -8.63 -3.96 26.85
C SER A 134 -7.28 -3.42 26.42
N LEU A 135 -7.30 -2.35 25.64
CA LEU A 135 -6.17 -1.46 25.44
C LEU A 135 -5.77 -0.80 26.78
N GLU A 136 -4.49 -0.56 26.91
CA GLU A 136 -3.83 -0.03 28.10
C GLU A 136 -3.32 1.37 27.83
N LYS A 137 -3.54 2.28 28.79
CA LYS A 137 -3.01 3.64 28.75
C LYS A 137 -1.50 3.59 28.98
N GLY A 138 -0.74 4.49 28.34
CA GLY A 138 0.72 4.55 28.49
C GLY A 138 1.50 3.46 27.76
N LYS A 139 0.83 2.48 27.13
CA LYS A 139 1.45 1.41 26.37
C LYS A 139 1.60 1.80 24.89
N TRP A 140 2.75 1.47 24.32
CA TRP A 140 2.99 1.59 22.87
C TRP A 140 2.40 0.39 22.13
N TYR A 141 1.76 0.69 21.01
CA TYR A 141 1.22 -0.29 20.06
C TYR A 141 1.85 -0.03 18.70
N LYS A 142 2.53 -1.05 18.15
CA LYS A 142 3.06 -1.01 16.79
C LYS A 142 1.95 -1.40 15.82
N VAL A 143 1.59 -0.49 14.92
CA VAL A 143 0.54 -0.69 13.92
C VAL A 143 1.18 -0.85 12.56
N HIS A 144 0.89 -1.97 11.90
CA HIS A 144 1.21 -2.19 10.50
C HIS A 144 -0.09 -2.22 9.70
N MET A 145 -0.11 -1.57 8.54
CA MET A 145 -1.21 -1.64 7.60
C MET A 145 -0.70 -1.91 6.19
N TYR A 146 -1.42 -2.74 5.45
CA TYR A 146 -1.16 -2.98 4.04
C TYR A 146 -2.46 -2.92 3.23
N VAL A 147 -2.38 -2.26 2.07
CA VAL A 147 -3.48 -2.12 1.11
C VAL A 147 -2.98 -2.49 -0.26
N LYS A 148 -3.79 -3.28 -0.98
CA LYS A 148 -3.64 -3.53 -2.41
C LYS A 148 -4.93 -3.19 -3.14
N SER A 149 -4.85 -2.37 -4.17
CA SER A 149 -5.95 -2.07 -5.09
C SER A 149 -6.45 -3.33 -5.79
N ASN A 150 -7.78 -3.45 -5.93
CA ASN A 150 -8.36 -4.46 -6.82
C ASN A 150 -8.33 -3.98 -8.29
N THR A 151 -8.78 -4.83 -9.22
CA THR A 151 -8.95 -4.50 -10.65
C THR A 151 -10.41 -4.66 -11.07
N GLY A 152 -10.95 -3.73 -11.84
CA GLY A 152 -12.34 -3.72 -12.27
C GLY A 152 -13.30 -3.95 -11.10
N SER A 153 -14.23 -4.88 -11.28
CA SER A 153 -15.20 -5.27 -10.25
C SER A 153 -14.78 -6.50 -9.42
N ASN A 154 -13.53 -6.96 -9.54
CA ASN A 154 -13.04 -8.14 -8.83
C ASN A 154 -12.74 -7.83 -7.36
N ALA A 155 -12.91 -8.81 -6.48
CA ALA A 155 -12.49 -8.73 -5.08
C ALA A 155 -11.05 -9.28 -4.90
N ASN A 156 -10.12 -8.84 -5.74
CA ASN A 156 -8.71 -9.26 -5.74
C ASN A 156 -7.75 -8.20 -5.18
N GLY A 157 -8.31 -7.15 -4.57
CA GLY A 157 -7.55 -6.22 -3.72
C GLY A 157 -7.34 -6.85 -2.34
N HIS A 158 -6.62 -6.15 -1.48
CA HIS A 158 -6.24 -6.67 -0.17
C HIS A 158 -6.32 -5.59 0.92
N VAL A 159 -6.72 -6.01 2.11
CA VAL A 159 -6.68 -5.19 3.34
C VAL A 159 -6.03 -5.99 4.45
N GLN A 160 -5.03 -5.40 5.10
CA GLN A 160 -4.39 -5.99 6.26
C GLN A 160 -4.12 -4.93 7.34
N ILE A 161 -4.36 -5.28 8.59
CA ILE A 161 -3.89 -4.54 9.76
C ILE A 161 -3.30 -5.54 10.75
N LYS A 162 -2.12 -5.26 11.28
CA LYS A 162 -1.51 -5.97 12.41
C LYS A 162 -1.22 -5.01 13.54
N ILE A 163 -1.45 -5.43 14.78
CA ILE A 163 -1.13 -4.66 15.99
C ILE A 163 -0.18 -5.51 16.84
N ASN A 164 1.01 -4.98 17.14
CA ASN A 164 2.09 -5.71 17.82
C ASN A 164 2.41 -7.07 17.15
N GLY A 165 2.29 -7.13 15.81
CA GLY A 165 2.49 -8.35 15.03
C GLY A 165 1.28 -9.30 14.97
N GLU A 166 0.26 -9.12 15.82
CA GLU A 166 -0.98 -9.91 15.77
C GLU A 166 -1.90 -9.39 14.66
N THR A 167 -2.41 -10.30 13.83
CA THR A 167 -3.33 -9.96 12.74
C THR A 167 -4.71 -9.57 13.27
N LEU A 168 -5.09 -8.31 13.05
CA LEU A 168 -6.45 -7.82 13.30
C LEU A 168 -7.37 -8.15 12.12
N ILE A 169 -6.90 -7.88 10.90
CA ILE A 169 -7.59 -8.22 9.65
C ILE A 169 -6.57 -8.56 8.59
N ASP A 170 -6.88 -9.55 7.75
CA ASP A 170 -6.06 -9.95 6.60
C ASP A 170 -6.95 -10.70 5.61
N GLN A 171 -7.43 -10.01 4.58
CA GLN A 171 -8.37 -10.61 3.62
C GLN A 171 -8.40 -9.87 2.29
N SER A 172 -8.92 -10.56 1.27
CA SER A 172 -9.25 -9.96 -0.01
C SER A 172 -10.41 -8.97 0.12
N ILE A 173 -10.38 -7.91 -0.68
CA ILE A 173 -11.41 -6.86 -0.67
C ILE A 173 -11.57 -6.24 -2.07
N ARG A 174 -12.76 -5.70 -2.32
CA ARG A 174 -13.03 -4.84 -3.47
C ARG A 174 -13.09 -3.39 -3.02
N TRP A 175 -12.03 -2.64 -3.27
CA TRP A 175 -11.95 -1.22 -2.92
C TRP A 175 -12.82 -0.36 -3.83
N THR A 176 -12.71 -0.57 -5.14
CA THR A 176 -13.36 0.23 -6.18
C THR A 176 -13.98 -0.67 -7.24
N THR A 177 -14.93 -0.15 -8.02
CA THR A 177 -15.37 -0.74 -9.30
C THR A 177 -15.01 0.16 -10.50
N ASN A 178 -14.54 1.38 -10.24
CA ASN A 178 -14.02 2.30 -11.25
C ASN A 178 -12.48 2.26 -11.30
N ASP A 179 -11.90 1.69 -12.35
CA ASP A 179 -10.45 1.54 -12.50
C ASP A 179 -9.68 2.87 -12.56
N SER A 180 -10.30 3.96 -13.01
CA SER A 180 -9.66 5.29 -12.98
C SER A 180 -9.43 5.82 -11.56
N LYS A 181 -10.04 5.19 -10.56
CA LYS A 181 -10.03 5.59 -9.16
C LYS A 181 -9.43 4.53 -8.23
N ARG A 182 -8.89 3.44 -8.78
CA ARG A 182 -8.40 2.30 -8.00
C ARG A 182 -7.12 2.57 -7.22
N LEU A 183 -6.36 3.61 -7.55
CA LEU A 183 -5.03 3.84 -7.00
C LEU A 183 -5.09 4.47 -5.60
N ILE A 184 -4.14 4.05 -4.77
CA ILE A 184 -3.85 4.61 -3.46
C ILE A 184 -3.04 5.89 -3.71
N SER A 185 -3.50 6.99 -3.14
CA SER A 185 -2.98 8.34 -3.44
C SER A 185 -2.82 9.20 -2.21
N ASN A 186 -3.24 8.72 -1.04
CA ASN A 186 -3.32 9.54 0.15
C ASN A 186 -2.91 8.78 1.40
N LEU A 187 -2.04 9.41 2.19
CA LEU A 187 -1.79 9.07 3.57
C LEU A 187 -2.70 9.94 4.44
N SER A 188 -3.68 9.33 5.09
CA SER A 188 -4.53 10.02 6.07
C SER A 188 -3.88 9.96 7.44
N PHE A 189 -3.89 11.06 8.18
CA PHE A 189 -3.53 11.10 9.59
C PHE A 189 -4.69 11.68 10.39
N HIS A 190 -5.53 10.78 10.91
CA HIS A 190 -6.81 11.12 11.51
C HIS A 190 -6.80 10.73 12.98
N THR A 191 -6.77 11.74 13.84
CA THR A 191 -6.67 11.59 15.29
C THR A 191 -7.71 12.49 15.94
N PHE A 192 -8.87 11.94 16.26
CA PHE A 192 -10.01 12.71 16.77
C PHE A 192 -11.03 11.85 17.51
N ARG A 193 -11.78 12.43 18.45
CA ARG A 193 -12.94 11.78 19.08
C ARG A 193 -14.15 11.83 18.15
N GLY A 194 -14.93 10.76 18.07
CA GLY A 194 -16.23 10.82 17.42
C GLY A 194 -16.65 9.62 16.58
N GLY A 195 -17.62 9.88 15.70
CA GLY A 195 -19.00 9.45 15.93
C GLY A 195 -19.85 10.71 16.05
N SER A 196 -21.13 10.59 16.40
CA SER A 196 -22.05 11.74 16.52
C SER A 196 -22.72 11.75 17.89
N GLY A 197 -22.87 12.94 18.47
CA GLY A 197 -23.53 13.16 19.75
C GLY A 197 -22.56 13.29 20.94
N ASP A 198 -23.05 13.88 22.02
CA ASP A 198 -22.22 14.33 23.15
C ASP A 198 -21.54 13.19 23.92
N HIS A 199 -22.10 11.97 23.88
CA HIS A 199 -21.50 10.80 24.53
C HIS A 199 -20.15 10.37 23.93
N TRP A 200 -19.72 10.96 22.80
CA TRP A 200 -18.38 10.77 22.24
C TRP A 200 -17.36 11.80 22.73
N LYS A 201 -17.81 12.88 23.37
CA LYS A 201 -16.96 13.94 23.88
C LYS A 201 -16.29 13.49 25.18
N SER A 202 -15.24 14.21 25.54
CA SER A 202 -14.58 14.14 26.83
C SER A 202 -14.60 15.54 27.42
N ASP A 203 -14.71 15.67 28.73
CA ASP A 203 -14.67 16.96 29.44
C ASP A 203 -13.22 17.44 29.70
N VAL A 204 -12.22 16.61 29.38
CA VAL A 204 -10.79 16.89 29.54
C VAL A 204 -10.03 16.82 28.22
N ASP A 205 -9.02 17.68 28.10
CA ASP A 205 -8.06 17.55 27.01
C ASP A 205 -7.28 16.24 27.19
N SER A 206 -7.09 15.51 26.11
CA SER A 206 -6.41 14.20 26.13
C SER A 206 -5.33 14.14 25.06
N TYR A 207 -4.33 13.27 25.25
CA TYR A 207 -3.17 13.23 24.37
C TYR A 207 -2.91 11.83 23.79
N ILE A 208 -2.57 11.79 22.51
CA ILE A 208 -2.11 10.58 21.82
C ILE A 208 -0.74 10.88 21.21
N TYR A 209 0.18 9.94 21.37
CA TYR A 209 1.57 10.03 20.92
C TYR A 209 1.78 9.10 19.74
N TYR A 210 2.58 9.56 18.78
CA TYR A 210 2.98 8.83 17.59
C TYR A 210 4.48 8.88 17.40
N ASP A 211 5.03 7.80 16.87
CA ASP A 211 6.44 7.73 16.49
C ASP A 211 6.67 6.73 15.35
N ASN A 212 7.88 6.72 14.80
CA ASN A 212 8.39 5.70 13.87
C ASN A 212 7.49 5.46 12.64
N LEU A 213 6.90 6.52 12.09
CA LEU A 213 6.15 6.42 10.85
C LEU A 213 7.07 5.98 9.71
N SER A 214 6.71 4.91 9.03
CA SER A 214 7.26 4.47 7.76
C SER A 214 6.13 4.28 6.76
N VAL A 215 6.31 4.73 5.52
CA VAL A 215 5.35 4.54 4.42
C VAL A 215 6.12 4.07 3.21
N ARG A 216 5.73 2.92 2.64
CA ARG A 216 6.42 2.31 1.51
C ARG A 216 5.44 1.94 0.42
N GLN A 217 5.70 2.45 -0.78
CA GLN A 217 5.03 1.98 -1.98
C GLN A 217 5.55 0.59 -2.33
N ILE A 218 4.66 -0.37 -2.50
CA ILE A 218 5.02 -1.73 -2.90
C ILE A 218 4.84 -1.85 -4.40
N THR A 219 5.97 -1.87 -5.11
CA THR A 219 5.99 -2.14 -6.55
C THR A 219 6.10 -3.64 -6.73
N GLN A 220 5.09 -4.24 -7.35
CA GLN A 220 5.16 -5.63 -7.76
C GLN A 220 6.04 -5.68 -9.02
N TYR A 221 7.33 -5.98 -8.85
CA TYR A 221 8.16 -6.31 -10.01
C TYR A 221 7.62 -7.60 -10.59
N ILE A 222 7.01 -7.52 -11.78
CA ILE A 222 6.93 -8.69 -12.64
C ILE A 222 8.36 -8.91 -13.09
N LEU A 223 9.06 -9.86 -12.45
CA LEU A 223 10.22 -10.45 -13.08
C LEU A 223 9.69 -11.10 -14.36
N THR A 224 9.81 -10.39 -15.48
CA THR A 224 9.56 -11.00 -16.78
C THR A 224 10.54 -12.16 -16.93
N ALA A 225 10.18 -13.19 -17.69
CA ALA A 225 11.07 -14.33 -17.95
C ALA A 225 12.46 -13.87 -18.43
N THR A 226 12.54 -12.73 -19.12
CA THR A 226 13.78 -12.04 -19.49
C THR A 226 14.70 -11.71 -18.30
N ALA A 227 14.17 -11.23 -17.18
CA ALA A 227 14.96 -10.92 -15.99
C ALA A 227 15.51 -12.18 -15.30
N LEU A 228 14.73 -13.27 -15.30
CA LEU A 228 15.16 -14.59 -14.81
C LEU A 228 16.25 -15.20 -15.69
N VAL A 229 16.13 -15.07 -17.02
CA VAL A 229 17.16 -15.50 -17.98
C VAL A 229 18.46 -14.73 -17.74
N VAL A 230 18.43 -13.40 -17.59
CA VAL A 230 19.65 -12.60 -17.34
C VAL A 230 20.34 -12.98 -16.02
N LEU A 231 19.58 -13.26 -14.95
CA LEU A 231 20.15 -13.72 -13.68
C LEU A 231 20.76 -15.12 -13.79
N TYR A 232 20.07 -16.03 -14.48
CA TYR A 232 20.55 -17.40 -14.69
C TYR A 232 21.84 -17.42 -15.52
N PHE A 233 21.92 -16.60 -16.57
CA PHE A 233 23.11 -16.48 -17.40
C PHE A 233 24.27 -15.78 -16.69
N HIS A 234 24.05 -14.74 -15.88
CA HIS A 234 25.13 -14.15 -15.07
C HIS A 234 25.74 -15.19 -14.10
N CYS A 235 24.91 -16.09 -13.56
CA CYS A 235 25.38 -17.17 -12.70
C CYS A 235 26.14 -18.26 -13.50
N ALA A 236 25.67 -18.58 -14.72
CA ALA A 236 26.31 -19.57 -15.59
C ALA A 236 27.65 -19.08 -16.20
N THR A 237 27.76 -17.80 -16.59
CA THR A 237 29.01 -17.22 -17.13
C THR A 237 30.11 -17.07 -16.08
N PHE A 238 29.74 -17.06 -14.79
CA PHE A 238 30.72 -17.07 -13.69
C PHE A 238 31.43 -18.44 -13.58
N TRP A 239 30.85 -19.50 -14.16
CA TRP A 239 31.35 -20.87 -14.10
C TRP A 239 31.73 -21.49 -15.46
N ASP A 240 31.37 -20.88 -16.60
CA ASP A 240 31.72 -21.38 -17.93
C ASP A 240 32.38 -20.28 -18.81
N PRO A 241 33.69 -20.37 -19.09
CA PRO A 241 34.43 -19.37 -19.85
C PRO A 241 34.14 -19.36 -21.38
N ARG A 242 33.22 -20.21 -21.87
CA ARG A 242 32.90 -20.29 -23.31
C ARG A 242 31.87 -19.26 -23.79
N PHE A 243 31.24 -18.50 -22.90
CA PHE A 243 30.34 -17.42 -23.28
C PHE A 243 31.15 -16.16 -23.62
N THR A 244 31.16 -15.77 -24.90
CA THR A 244 31.94 -14.63 -25.40
C THR A 244 31.24 -13.28 -25.14
N ASN A 245 32.01 -12.19 -25.13
CA ASN A 245 31.54 -10.82 -24.89
C ASN A 245 30.44 -10.34 -25.86
N GLU A 246 30.33 -10.93 -27.05
CA GLU A 246 29.32 -10.59 -28.05
C GLU A 246 27.90 -11.08 -27.68
N THR A 247 27.81 -12.28 -27.07
CA THR A 247 26.54 -12.83 -26.54
C THR A 247 26.02 -11.98 -25.38
N ILE A 248 26.93 -11.44 -24.56
CA ILE A 248 26.61 -10.53 -23.45
C ILE A 248 26.08 -9.19 -23.96
N ALA A 249 26.67 -8.64 -25.03
CA ALA A 249 26.25 -7.37 -25.62
C ALA A 249 24.86 -7.43 -26.25
N PHE A 250 24.53 -8.52 -26.96
CA PHE A 250 23.22 -8.70 -27.59
C PHE A 250 22.08 -8.78 -26.55
N LEU A 251 22.33 -9.43 -25.41
CA LEU A 251 21.35 -9.60 -24.33
C LEU A 251 21.19 -8.34 -23.46
N GLN A 252 22.26 -7.55 -23.27
CA GLN A 252 22.18 -6.23 -22.62
C GLN A 252 21.41 -5.22 -23.48
N LEU A 253 21.45 -5.35 -24.81
CA LEU A 253 20.64 -4.53 -25.72
C LEU A 253 19.15 -4.92 -25.65
N ALA A 254 18.87 -6.23 -25.57
CA ALA A 254 17.51 -6.76 -25.45
C ALA A 254 16.84 -6.38 -24.11
N SER A 255 17.60 -6.31 -23.00
CA SER A 255 17.07 -5.90 -21.69
C SER A 255 16.78 -4.40 -21.59
N ARG A 256 17.53 -3.55 -22.31
CA ARG A 256 17.30 -2.09 -22.37
C ARG A 256 16.06 -1.70 -23.18
N ASN A 257 15.60 -2.55 -24.10
CA ASN A 257 14.45 -2.30 -24.96
C ASN A 257 13.12 -2.88 -24.42
N ALA A 258 13.13 -3.53 -23.25
CA ALA A 258 11.92 -4.00 -22.59
C ALA A 258 11.16 -2.82 -21.93
N SER A 259 10.20 -2.23 -22.65
CA SER A 259 9.31 -1.17 -22.14
C SER A 259 8.35 -1.71 -21.06
N PRO A 260 7.98 -0.90 -20.04
CA PRO A 260 7.03 -1.29 -19.00
C PRO A 260 5.57 -1.38 -19.48
N GLN A 261 5.27 -1.04 -20.72
CA GLN A 261 3.92 -1.09 -21.25
C GLN A 261 3.70 -2.39 -22.01
N GLY A 262 2.74 -3.18 -21.51
CA GLY A 262 2.33 -4.45 -22.07
C GLY A 262 2.01 -4.32 -23.56
N ASN A 263 2.91 -4.83 -24.39
CA ASN A 263 2.63 -5.30 -25.73
C ASN A 263 3.43 -6.57 -25.94
N SER A 264 2.74 -7.58 -26.46
CA SER A 264 3.24 -8.90 -26.81
C SER A 264 4.36 -8.81 -27.85
N LEU A 265 5.61 -8.67 -27.40
CA LEU A 265 6.76 -9.08 -28.19
C LEU A 265 6.78 -10.61 -28.16
N GLU A 266 6.47 -11.19 -29.32
CA GLU A 266 6.09 -12.56 -29.57
C GLU A 266 6.94 -13.61 -28.83
N VAL A 267 6.25 -14.52 -28.13
CA VAL A 267 6.79 -15.77 -27.58
C VAL A 267 7.46 -16.66 -28.67
N LYS A 268 7.18 -16.42 -29.97
CA LYS A 268 7.73 -17.18 -31.10
C LYS A 268 9.22 -16.96 -31.34
N THR A 269 9.75 -15.73 -31.19
CA THR A 269 11.17 -15.45 -31.38
C THR A 269 12.04 -16.05 -30.26
N MET A 270 11.49 -16.13 -29.04
CA MET A 270 12.18 -16.80 -27.92
C MET A 270 12.24 -18.32 -28.07
N ARG A 271 11.20 -18.97 -28.64
CA ARG A 271 11.19 -20.43 -28.86
C ARG A 271 12.25 -20.86 -29.87
N GLN A 272 12.41 -20.10 -30.95
CA GLN A 272 13.46 -20.32 -31.95
C GLN A 272 14.86 -20.09 -31.38
N GLY A 273 15.04 -19.09 -30.50
CA GLY A 273 16.32 -18.86 -29.81
C GLY A 273 16.70 -19.99 -28.83
N ILE A 274 15.72 -20.55 -28.11
CA ILE A 274 15.94 -21.68 -27.20
C ILE A 274 16.23 -22.97 -27.97
N GLU A 275 15.52 -23.25 -29.07
CA GLU A 275 15.77 -24.42 -29.93
C GLU A 275 17.15 -24.36 -30.62
N TYR A 276 17.58 -23.17 -31.06
CA TYR A 276 18.92 -22.96 -31.62
C TYR A 276 20.04 -23.27 -30.61
N LEU A 277 19.86 -22.86 -29.35
CA LEU A 277 20.84 -23.09 -28.27
C LEU A 277 20.84 -24.55 -27.78
N HIS A 278 19.69 -25.23 -27.79
CA HIS A 278 19.59 -26.65 -27.48
C HIS A 278 20.26 -27.54 -28.53
N HIS A 279 20.25 -27.12 -29.80
CA HIS A 279 20.99 -27.79 -30.87
C HIS A 279 22.51 -27.53 -30.75
N ALA A 280 22.91 -26.30 -30.46
CA ALA A 280 24.33 -25.93 -30.32
C ALA A 280 25.03 -26.60 -29.12
N SER A 281 24.30 -26.97 -28.05
CA SER A 281 24.88 -27.66 -26.89
C SER A 281 25.08 -29.17 -27.08
N ASN A 282 24.46 -29.77 -28.11
CA ASN A 282 24.40 -31.23 -28.29
C ASN A 282 25.18 -31.78 -29.48
N GLU A 283 25.70 -30.96 -30.39
CA GLU A 283 26.54 -31.44 -31.51
C GLU A 283 27.97 -30.90 -31.44
N LYS A 284 28.93 -31.82 -31.28
CA LYS A 284 30.33 -31.57 -31.65
C LYS A 284 30.40 -31.45 -33.18
N PHE A 285 30.40 -30.24 -33.73
CA PHE A 285 30.77 -30.05 -35.13
C PHE A 285 31.82 -28.95 -35.33
N TYR A 286 32.97 -29.39 -35.83
CA TYR A 286 33.97 -28.59 -36.52
C TYR A 286 33.36 -28.04 -37.82
N GLY A 287 33.58 -26.75 -38.11
CA GLY A 287 33.36 -26.21 -39.46
C GLY A 287 32.94 -24.74 -39.48
N THR A 288 33.85 -23.88 -39.94
CA THR A 288 33.57 -22.49 -40.35
C THR A 288 32.49 -22.45 -41.44
N PHE A 289 31.40 -21.70 -41.20
CA PHE A 289 30.48 -21.28 -42.26
C PHE A 289 30.49 -19.76 -42.39
N LYS A 290 31.00 -19.26 -43.52
CA LYS A 290 30.82 -17.88 -43.99
C LYS A 290 29.50 -17.82 -44.75
N GLY A 291 28.55 -17.01 -44.29
CA GLY A 291 27.32 -16.71 -45.02
C GLY A 291 26.76 -15.35 -44.60
N THR A 292 26.75 -14.40 -45.53
CA THR A 292 26.18 -13.05 -45.42
C THR A 292 24.65 -13.11 -45.35
N LEU A 293 24.05 -12.35 -44.43
CA LEU A 293 22.60 -12.12 -44.35
C LEU A 293 22.20 -11.07 -45.39
N GLU A 294 21.38 -11.45 -46.37
CA GLU A 294 20.61 -10.50 -47.17
C GLU A 294 19.38 -10.02 -46.39
N GLU A 295 19.18 -8.69 -46.38
CA GLU A 295 17.97 -8.05 -45.88
C GLU A 295 16.76 -8.43 -46.75
N SER A 296 15.70 -8.95 -46.12
CA SER A 296 14.38 -8.98 -46.74
C SER A 296 13.43 -8.05 -46.01
N THR A 297 13.10 -6.95 -46.69
CA THR A 297 12.11 -5.94 -46.34
C THR A 297 10.72 -6.54 -46.14
N VAL A 298 10.09 -6.22 -45.01
CA VAL A 298 8.68 -6.53 -44.74
C VAL A 298 7.79 -5.54 -45.49
N LYS A 299 6.95 -6.06 -46.41
CA LYS A 299 5.81 -5.31 -46.94
C LYS A 299 4.66 -5.38 -45.94
N THR A 300 4.24 -4.22 -45.45
CA THR A 300 2.97 -4.01 -44.78
C THR A 300 1.84 -4.07 -45.80
N ASN A 301 0.81 -4.88 -45.56
CA ASN A 301 -0.49 -4.70 -46.23
C ASN A 301 -1.58 -4.51 -45.18
N SER A 302 -2.23 -3.35 -45.31
CA SER A 302 -3.51 -2.97 -44.74
C SER A 302 -4.65 -3.77 -45.37
N THR A 303 -5.59 -4.20 -44.54
CA THR A 303 -7.04 -3.97 -44.66
C THR A 303 -7.68 -4.25 -43.30
#